data_AF-A0AAU9K8Q6-F1
#
_entry.id   AF-A0AAU9K8Q6-F1
#
_cell.length_a   1.000
_cell.length_b   1.000
_cell.length_c   1.000
_cell.angle_alpha   90.00
_cell.angle_beta   90.00
_cell.angle_gamma   90.00
#
_symmetry.space_group_name_H-M   'P 1'
#
loop_
_entity.id
_entity.type
_entity.pdbx_description
1 polymer ?
#
loop_
_entity_poly.entity_id
_entity_poly.type
_entity_poly.pdbx_seq_one_letter_code
_entity_poly.pdbx_strand_id
1 'polypeptide(L)'
;MHGPKYIETDQILKWSREQALQIHQKRLNEIKNDANKINCSPGISRKSGSRPQRFLEVERTLDIKKHNQLLLERLVEISSSRKKKEDPMSITQPIKSLNKLNRKKEAEKISNENERIARRLAEQKPRMPSKKKLDEEYNMYKKYKTSISKLHHLQTKKNLNERSIGSLPPIDREKTAKTARETEYDNNEKALRSQTPDFVKKKSHIDQRASSNSPFSKNLSPSYYKRKSDENTASEKSFEENINW
;
A
#
# COMPACT_ATOMS: atom_id res chain seq x y z
N MET A 1 -12.93 -44.61 3.97
CA MET A 1 -12.46 -44.44 5.36
C MET A 1 -12.97 -43.11 5.89
N HIS A 2 -13.77 -43.11 6.95
CA HIS A 2 -14.18 -41.87 7.62
C HIS A 2 -13.20 -41.61 8.78
N GLY A 3 -12.54 -40.46 8.75
CA GLY A 3 -11.64 -40.05 9.82
C GLY A 3 -12.38 -39.79 11.14
N PRO A 4 -11.68 -39.77 12.28
CA PRO A 4 -12.29 -39.49 13.57
C PRO A 4 -13.01 -38.15 13.56
N LYS A 5 -14.29 -38.14 13.97
CA LYS A 5 -15.09 -36.93 14.17
C LYS A 5 -14.68 -36.30 15.50
N TYR A 6 -13.88 -35.24 15.45
CA TYR A 6 -13.60 -34.43 16.62
C TYR A 6 -14.88 -33.69 17.03
N ILE A 7 -15.45 -34.04 18.19
CA ILE A 7 -16.54 -33.27 18.80
C ILE A 7 -15.89 -32.08 19.49
N GLU A 8 -16.03 -30.88 18.90
CA GLU A 8 -15.58 -29.65 19.56
C GLU A 8 -16.45 -29.36 20.78
N THR A 9 -15.84 -29.44 21.96
CA THR A 9 -16.49 -29.17 23.25
C THR A 9 -16.54 -27.67 23.57
N ASP A 10 -15.63 -26.87 23.01
CA ASP A 10 -15.56 -25.43 23.23
C ASP A 10 -16.53 -24.68 22.31
N GLN A 11 -17.55 -24.09 22.93
CA GLN A 11 -18.61 -23.35 22.26
C GLN A 11 -18.13 -22.06 21.60
N ILE A 12 -17.05 -21.45 22.12
CA ILE A 12 -16.44 -20.24 21.54
C ILE A 12 -15.71 -20.59 20.25
N LEU A 13 -14.96 -21.69 20.25
CA LEU A 13 -14.27 -22.21 19.05
C LEU A 13 -15.28 -22.60 17.97
N LYS A 14 -16.38 -23.27 18.34
CA LYS A 14 -17.46 -23.61 17.41
C LYS A 14 -18.09 -22.36 16.78
N TRP A 15 -18.41 -21.36 17.58
CA TRP A 15 -18.97 -20.09 17.09
C TRP A 15 -18.00 -19.35 16.17
N SER A 16 -16.72 -19.28 16.54
CA SER A 16 -15.67 -18.64 15.73
C SER A 16 -15.49 -19.32 14.36
N ARG A 17 -15.51 -20.67 14.33
CA ARG A 17 -15.46 -21.45 13.09
C ARG A 17 -16.69 -21.23 12.22
N GLU A 18 -17.86 -21.19 12.82
CA GLU A 18 -19.11 -20.93 12.11
C GLU A 18 -19.12 -19.53 11.48
N GLN A 19 -18.66 -18.51 12.22
CA GLN A 19 -18.47 -17.16 11.69
C GLN A 19 -17.46 -17.11 10.54
N ALA A 20 -16.32 -17.79 10.69
CA ALA A 20 -15.31 -17.88 9.64
C ALA A 20 -15.88 -18.56 8.37
N LEU A 21 -16.67 -19.62 8.53
CA LEU A 21 -17.35 -20.29 7.41
C LEU A 21 -18.38 -19.39 6.74
N GLN A 22 -19.19 -18.65 7.50
CA GLN A 22 -20.15 -17.69 6.94
C GLN A 22 -19.45 -16.59 6.13
N ILE A 23 -18.37 -16.01 6.66
CA ILE A 23 -17.56 -14.99 5.96
C ILE A 23 -16.95 -15.59 4.68
N HIS A 24 -16.43 -16.82 4.75
CA HIS A 24 -15.85 -17.49 3.59
C HIS A 24 -16.89 -17.75 2.50
N GLN A 25 -18.05 -18.29 2.86
CA GLN A 25 -19.16 -18.53 1.92
C GLN A 25 -19.65 -17.22 1.29
N LYS A 26 -19.77 -16.14 2.09
CA LYS A 26 -20.11 -14.82 1.57
C LYS A 26 -19.11 -14.34 0.53
N ARG A 27 -17.80 -14.44 0.81
CA ARG A 27 -16.74 -14.08 -0.15
C ARG A 27 -16.77 -14.95 -1.41
N LEU A 28 -17.02 -16.25 -1.28
CA LEU A 28 -17.15 -17.13 -2.44
C LEU A 28 -18.34 -16.73 -3.33
N ASN A 29 -19.47 -16.34 -2.72
CA ASN A 29 -20.62 -15.84 -3.46
C ASN A 29 -20.34 -14.50 -4.15
N GLU A 30 -19.62 -13.59 -3.48
CA GLU A 30 -19.16 -12.34 -4.09
C GLU A 30 -18.25 -12.61 -5.30
N ILE A 31 -17.24 -13.47 -5.16
CA ILE A 31 -16.34 -13.87 -6.25
C ILE A 31 -17.11 -14.53 -7.39
N LYS A 32 -18.08 -15.41 -7.09
CA LYS A 32 -18.93 -16.06 -8.10
C LYS A 32 -19.77 -15.03 -8.86
N ASN A 33 -20.36 -14.07 -8.15
CA ASN A 33 -21.15 -13.00 -8.75
C ASN A 33 -20.30 -12.05 -9.60
N ASP A 34 -19.05 -11.80 -9.19
CA ASP A 34 -18.12 -10.97 -9.94
C ASP A 34 -17.51 -11.72 -11.13
N ALA A 35 -17.21 -13.00 -11.02
CA ALA A 35 -16.75 -13.84 -12.12
C ALA A 35 -17.79 -13.89 -13.25
N ASN A 36 -19.07 -13.98 -12.93
CA ASN A 36 -20.16 -13.91 -13.91
C ASN A 36 -20.28 -12.53 -14.59
N LYS A 37 -19.75 -11.46 -13.97
CA LYS A 37 -19.65 -10.12 -14.59
C LYS A 37 -18.40 -9.93 -15.43
N ILE A 38 -17.39 -10.80 -15.30
CA ILE A 38 -16.10 -10.74 -16.02
C ILE A 38 -16.13 -11.62 -17.28
N ASN A 39 -17.28 -11.74 -17.95
CA ASN A 39 -17.31 -12.17 -19.36
C ASN A 39 -16.99 -10.98 -20.27
N CYS A 40 -15.78 -10.43 -20.16
CA CYS A 40 -15.26 -9.44 -21.11
C CYS A 40 -13.78 -9.72 -21.37
N SER A 41 -13.55 -10.22 -22.59
CA SER A 41 -12.29 -10.37 -23.32
C SER A 41 -11.18 -9.36 -22.94
N PRO A 42 -9.92 -9.79 -22.84
CA PRO A 42 -8.79 -8.88 -22.61
C PRO A 42 -8.46 -8.15 -23.92
N GLY A 43 -9.06 -6.98 -24.16
CA GLY A 43 -8.63 -6.18 -25.30
C GLY A 43 -9.44 -4.95 -25.74
N ILE A 44 -10.56 -4.61 -25.11
CA ILE A 44 -11.37 -3.48 -25.58
C ILE A 44 -11.55 -2.46 -24.46
N SER A 45 -10.94 -1.30 -24.69
CA SER A 45 -11.22 0.01 -24.11
C SER A 45 -12.54 0.07 -23.34
N ARG A 46 -12.46 0.33 -22.02
CA ARG A 46 -13.63 0.71 -21.22
C ARG A 46 -14.08 2.10 -21.67
N LYS A 47 -14.78 2.18 -22.80
CA LYS A 47 -15.83 3.20 -22.95
C LYS A 47 -16.83 2.88 -21.84
N SER A 48 -16.95 3.79 -20.88
CA SER A 48 -17.98 3.75 -19.85
C SER A 48 -19.30 3.40 -20.51
N GLY A 49 -19.82 2.20 -20.21
CA GLY A 49 -21.13 1.78 -20.67
C GLY A 49 -22.11 2.87 -20.29
N SER A 50 -22.73 3.45 -21.31
CA SER A 50 -23.86 4.37 -21.19
C SER A 50 -24.96 3.65 -20.42
N ARG A 51 -24.97 3.80 -19.08
CA ARG A 51 -26.21 3.65 -18.33
C ARG A 51 -27.16 4.69 -18.93
N PRO A 52 -28.42 4.34 -19.23
CA PRO A 52 -29.36 5.29 -19.82
C PRO A 52 -29.35 6.54 -18.94
N GLN A 53 -28.99 7.68 -19.51
CA GLN A 53 -28.74 8.95 -18.80
C GLN A 53 -29.86 9.31 -17.81
N ARG A 54 -31.10 8.91 -18.14
CA ARG A 54 -32.30 9.02 -17.30
C ARG A 54 -32.20 8.30 -15.94
N PHE A 55 -31.57 7.13 -15.88
CA PHE A 55 -31.40 6.38 -14.63
C PHE A 55 -30.42 7.09 -13.69
N LEU A 56 -29.33 7.65 -14.25
CA LEU A 56 -28.37 8.46 -13.50
C LEU A 56 -29.00 9.76 -13.00
N GLU A 57 -29.90 10.37 -13.78
CA GLU A 57 -30.66 11.56 -13.35
C GLU A 57 -31.61 11.22 -12.20
N VAL A 58 -32.32 10.08 -12.26
CA VAL A 58 -33.17 9.62 -11.15
C VAL A 58 -32.36 9.37 -9.88
N GLU A 59 -31.25 8.62 -9.95
CA GLU A 59 -30.36 8.40 -8.82
C GLU A 59 -29.85 9.73 -8.23
N ARG A 60 -29.41 10.66 -9.09
CA ARG A 60 -28.95 11.99 -8.68
C ARG A 60 -30.04 12.79 -7.98
N THR A 61 -31.29 12.76 -8.49
CA THR A 61 -32.40 13.48 -7.85
C THR A 61 -32.79 12.87 -6.51
N LEU A 62 -32.71 11.55 -6.35
CA LEU A 62 -32.94 10.87 -5.07
C LEU A 62 -31.86 11.23 -4.06
N ASP A 63 -30.59 11.25 -4.47
CA ASP A 63 -29.49 11.68 -3.62
C ASP A 63 -29.64 13.13 -3.19
N ILE A 64 -29.98 14.04 -4.10
CA ILE A 64 -30.23 15.45 -3.77
C ILE A 64 -31.38 15.56 -2.76
N LYS A 65 -32.50 14.86 -2.98
CA LYS A 65 -33.64 14.87 -2.05
C LYS A 65 -33.25 14.35 -0.67
N LYS A 66 -32.48 13.27 -0.59
CA LYS A 66 -31.98 12.70 0.67
C LYS A 66 -31.10 13.69 1.43
N HIS A 67 -30.18 14.37 0.74
CA HIS A 67 -29.30 15.36 1.36
C HIS A 67 -30.07 16.61 1.81
N ASN A 68 -31.04 17.07 1.01
CA ASN A 68 -31.90 18.20 1.38
C ASN A 68 -32.77 17.88 2.60
N GLN A 69 -33.30 16.67 2.68
CA GLN A 69 -34.06 16.19 3.84
C GLN A 69 -33.18 16.16 5.11
N LEU A 70 -31.96 15.62 5.00
CA LEU A 70 -31.01 15.61 6.12
C LEU A 70 -30.63 17.02 6.56
N LEU A 71 -30.39 17.93 5.60
CA LEU A 71 -30.10 19.33 5.90
C LEU A 71 -31.27 20.00 6.62
N LEU A 72 -32.50 19.77 6.17
CA LEU A 72 -33.70 20.29 6.80
C LEU A 72 -33.85 19.76 8.23
N GLU A 73 -33.67 18.46 8.44
CA GLU A 73 -33.69 17.84 9.77
C GLU A 73 -32.65 18.48 10.71
N ARG A 74 -31.43 18.72 10.23
CA ARG A 74 -30.38 19.40 11.01
C ARG A 74 -30.73 20.86 11.30
N LEU A 75 -31.29 21.59 10.34
CA LEU A 75 -31.72 22.96 10.56
C LEU A 75 -32.89 23.03 11.56
N VAL A 76 -33.82 22.09 11.48
CA VAL A 76 -34.91 21.94 12.46
C VAL A 76 -34.32 21.64 13.83
N GLU A 77 -33.40 20.68 13.95
CA GLU A 77 -32.70 20.34 15.19
C GLU A 77 -31.97 21.56 15.81
N ILE A 78 -31.27 22.35 14.99
CA ILE A 78 -30.61 23.60 15.42
C ILE A 78 -31.62 24.69 15.81
N SER A 79 -32.77 24.75 15.12
CA SER A 79 -33.82 25.72 15.42
C SER A 79 -34.60 25.35 16.69
N SER A 80 -34.83 24.05 16.94
CA SER A 80 -35.57 23.53 18.08
C SER A 80 -34.71 23.45 19.34
N SER A 81 -33.42 23.15 19.19
CA SER A 81 -32.46 23.10 20.30
C SER A 81 -32.21 24.48 20.95
N ARG A 82 -32.52 25.58 20.24
CA ARG A 82 -32.39 26.95 20.77
C ARG A 82 -33.41 27.35 21.85
N LYS A 83 -34.33 26.47 22.27
CA LYS A 83 -35.31 26.76 23.34
C LYS A 83 -35.04 26.08 24.68
N LYS A 84 -33.99 25.26 24.82
CA LYS A 84 -33.54 24.83 26.15
C LYS A 84 -32.58 25.89 26.68
N LYS A 85 -33.12 26.82 27.48
CA LYS A 85 -32.35 27.68 28.38
C LYS A 85 -31.67 26.77 29.42
N GLU A 86 -30.62 26.08 29.01
CA GLU A 86 -29.60 25.67 29.97
C GLU A 86 -28.82 26.95 30.27
N ASP A 87 -28.86 27.37 31.52
CA ASP A 87 -28.06 28.49 32.00
C ASP A 87 -26.63 28.33 31.47
N PRO A 88 -26.04 29.36 30.86
CA PRO A 88 -24.65 29.29 30.46
C PRO A 88 -23.84 29.19 31.75
N MET A 89 -23.52 27.97 32.20
CA MET A 89 -22.40 27.75 33.08
C MET A 89 -21.22 28.41 32.36
N SER A 90 -20.82 29.52 32.94
CA SER A 90 -19.85 30.46 32.41
C SER A 90 -18.49 29.77 32.28
N ILE A 91 -18.26 29.08 31.16
CA ILE A 91 -16.91 28.77 30.68
C ILE A 91 -16.36 30.05 30.03
N THR A 92 -16.39 31.17 30.75
CA THR A 92 -15.87 32.48 30.33
C THR A 92 -14.67 32.91 31.16
N GLN A 93 -14.21 32.08 32.10
CA GLN A 93 -12.89 32.24 32.67
C GLN A 93 -11.91 31.61 31.66
N PRO A 94 -11.12 32.39 30.90
CA PRO A 94 -10.04 31.82 30.11
C PRO A 94 -9.14 31.10 31.09
N ILE A 95 -9.12 29.76 31.02
CA ILE A 95 -8.24 28.94 31.86
C ILE A 95 -6.82 29.49 31.65
N LYS A 96 -6.30 30.20 32.66
CA LYS A 96 -4.97 30.79 32.65
C LYS A 96 -3.99 29.63 32.72
N SER A 97 -3.71 29.05 31.57
CA SER A 97 -2.62 28.10 31.39
C SER A 97 -1.35 28.78 31.88
N LEU A 98 -0.67 28.15 32.84
CA LEU A 98 0.60 28.60 33.42
C LEU A 98 1.67 28.86 32.33
N ASN A 99 1.48 28.32 31.13
CA ASN A 99 2.38 28.43 29.98
C ASN A 99 1.75 29.14 28.76
N LYS A 100 0.85 30.12 28.97
CA LYS A 100 0.19 30.86 27.87
C LYS A 100 1.19 31.49 26.88
N LEU A 101 2.28 32.07 27.37
CA LEU A 101 3.30 32.70 26.52
C LEU A 101 4.04 31.69 25.64
N ASN A 102 4.45 30.55 26.21
CA ASN A 102 5.14 29.51 25.45
C ASN A 102 4.23 28.90 24.40
N ARG A 103 2.96 28.62 24.75
CA ARG A 103 1.96 28.14 23.77
C ARG A 103 1.71 29.15 22.66
N LYS A 104 1.65 30.45 22.98
CA LYS A 104 1.49 31.50 21.96
C LYS A 104 2.69 31.54 21.01
N LYS A 105 3.91 31.49 21.53
CA LYS A 105 5.14 31.44 20.72
C LYS A 105 5.20 30.20 19.83
N GLU A 106 4.83 29.05 20.36
CA GLU A 106 4.79 27.80 19.61
C GLU A 106 3.70 27.82 18.52
N ALA A 107 2.50 28.30 18.85
CA ALA A 107 1.43 28.47 17.87
C ALA A 107 1.83 29.42 16.74
N GLU A 108 2.50 30.53 17.07
CA GLU A 108 3.04 31.47 16.07
C GLU A 108 4.12 30.81 15.19
N LYS A 109 5.02 30.02 15.78
CA LYS A 109 6.03 29.26 15.04
C LYS A 109 5.40 28.28 14.06
N ILE A 110 4.40 27.51 14.52
CA ILE A 110 3.64 26.57 13.68
C ILE A 110 2.92 27.32 12.56
N SER A 111 2.26 28.44 12.87
CA SER A 111 1.57 29.26 11.88
C SER A 111 2.52 29.76 10.79
N ASN A 112 3.68 30.29 11.18
CA ASN A 112 4.70 30.78 10.24
C ASN A 112 5.29 29.65 9.37
N GLU A 113 5.50 28.46 9.95
CA GLU A 113 5.97 27.30 9.20
C GLU A 113 4.93 26.81 8.19
N ASN A 114 3.67 26.71 8.60
CA ASN A 114 2.56 26.35 7.74
C ASN A 114 2.39 27.34 6.59
N GLU A 115 2.47 28.64 6.88
CA GLU A 115 2.42 29.68 5.85
C GLU A 115 3.57 29.54 4.86
N ARG A 116 4.80 29.28 5.34
CA ARG A 116 5.96 29.05 4.48
C ARG A 116 5.78 27.82 3.57
N ILE A 117 5.21 26.74 4.10
CA ILE A 117 4.90 25.53 3.32
C ILE A 117 3.82 25.85 2.28
N ALA A 118 2.75 26.53 2.66
CA ALA A 118 1.67 26.92 1.75
C ALA A 118 2.18 27.81 0.62
N ARG A 119 3.01 28.81 0.93
CA ARG A 119 3.67 29.65 -0.09
C ARG A 119 4.55 28.83 -1.03
N ARG A 120 5.36 27.92 -0.49
CA ARG A 120 6.19 27.02 -1.33
C ARG A 120 5.34 26.16 -2.26
N LEU A 121 4.23 25.61 -1.78
CA LEU A 121 3.31 24.80 -2.59
C LEU A 121 2.61 25.65 -3.66
N ALA A 122 2.24 26.89 -3.35
CA ALA A 122 1.62 27.80 -4.31
C ALA A 122 2.60 28.30 -5.38
N GLU A 123 3.85 28.61 -5.00
CA GLU A 123 4.92 29.02 -5.91
C GLU A 123 5.41 27.85 -6.77
N GLN A 124 5.34 26.62 -6.25
CA GLN A 124 5.65 25.42 -6.99
C GLN A 124 4.61 25.21 -8.08
N LYS A 125 4.91 25.71 -9.28
CA LYS A 125 4.11 25.41 -10.47
C LYS A 125 3.93 23.90 -10.57
N PRO A 126 2.71 23.39 -10.81
CA PRO A 126 2.48 21.97 -11.01
C PRO A 126 3.31 21.51 -12.21
N ARG A 127 4.47 20.93 -11.94
CA ARG A 127 5.29 20.25 -12.94
C ARG A 127 4.61 18.93 -13.21
N MET A 128 3.55 18.97 -14.01
CA MET A 128 3.13 17.77 -14.72
C MET A 128 4.33 17.33 -15.55
N PRO A 129 4.91 16.14 -15.31
CA PRO A 129 6.00 15.66 -16.12
C PRO A 129 5.55 15.67 -17.57
N SER A 130 6.40 16.19 -18.46
CA SER A 130 6.13 16.14 -19.90
C SER A 130 5.84 14.69 -20.29
N LYS A 131 4.90 14.49 -21.23
CA LYS A 131 4.55 13.16 -21.74
C LYS A 131 5.79 12.33 -22.08
N LYS A 132 6.83 12.96 -22.66
CA LYS A 132 8.10 12.30 -22.96
C LYS A 132 8.79 11.70 -21.72
N LYS A 133 8.82 12.45 -20.62
CA LYS A 133 9.39 11.97 -19.35
C LYS A 133 8.58 10.83 -18.75
N LEU A 134 7.24 10.91 -18.83
CA LEU A 134 6.37 9.82 -18.40
C LEU A 134 6.60 8.54 -19.21
N ASP A 135 6.74 8.67 -20.54
CA ASP A 135 7.03 7.54 -21.41
C ASP A 135 8.42 6.94 -21.13
N GLU A 136 9.43 7.79 -20.86
CA GLU A 136 10.77 7.37 -20.43
C GLU A 136 10.74 6.60 -19.09
N GLU A 137 10.09 7.17 -18.06
CA GLU A 137 9.92 6.53 -16.75
C GLU A 137 9.17 5.20 -16.86
N TYR A 138 8.12 5.15 -17.68
CA TYR A 138 7.35 3.93 -17.92
C TYR A 138 8.20 2.86 -18.64
N ASN A 139 9.00 3.25 -19.62
CA ASN A 139 9.91 2.34 -20.30
C ASN A 139 11.00 1.82 -19.36
N MET A 140 11.53 2.68 -18.48
CA MET A 140 12.47 2.27 -17.43
C MET A 140 11.84 1.28 -16.46
N TYR A 141 10.61 1.54 -16.02
CA TYR A 141 9.85 0.63 -15.18
C TYR A 141 9.62 -0.72 -15.86
N LYS A 142 9.26 -0.73 -17.16
CA LYS A 142 9.08 -1.96 -17.94
C LYS A 142 10.36 -2.79 -17.99
N LYS A 143 11.51 -2.15 -18.26
CA LYS A 143 12.82 -2.81 -18.23
C LYS A 143 13.11 -3.40 -16.84
N TYR A 144 12.95 -2.60 -15.79
CA TYR A 144 13.17 -3.03 -14.41
C TYR A 144 12.30 -4.24 -14.02
N LYS A 145 11.00 -4.21 -14.36
CA LYS A 145 10.07 -5.32 -14.14
C LYS A 145 10.53 -6.61 -14.82
N THR A 146 10.99 -6.51 -16.07
CA THR A 146 11.52 -7.70 -16.78
C THR A 146 12.79 -8.24 -16.13
N SER A 147 13.68 -7.36 -15.65
CA SER A 147 14.91 -7.78 -14.97
C SER A 147 14.62 -8.49 -13.64
N ILE A 148 13.69 -7.98 -12.82
CA ILE A 148 13.25 -8.65 -11.59
C ILE A 148 12.66 -10.02 -11.92
N SER A 149 11.78 -10.09 -12.93
CA SER A 149 11.14 -11.35 -13.31
C SER A 149 12.17 -12.41 -13.74
N LYS A 150 13.20 -12.00 -14.50
CA LYS A 150 14.30 -12.89 -14.90
C LYS A 150 15.11 -13.36 -13.69
N LEU A 151 15.43 -12.45 -12.76
CA LEU A 151 16.16 -12.76 -11.55
C LEU A 151 15.40 -13.76 -10.66
N HIS A 152 14.09 -13.54 -10.48
CA HIS A 152 13.23 -14.46 -9.75
C HIS A 152 13.20 -15.85 -10.42
N HIS A 153 13.07 -15.91 -11.75
CA HIS A 153 13.10 -17.18 -12.48
C HIS A 153 14.44 -17.92 -12.32
N LEU A 154 15.57 -17.20 -12.36
CA LEU A 154 16.89 -17.78 -12.12
C LEU A 154 17.05 -18.31 -10.70
N GLN A 155 16.54 -17.59 -9.69
CA GLN A 155 16.54 -18.08 -8.30
C GLN A 155 15.70 -19.34 -8.14
N THR A 156 14.50 -19.40 -8.74
CA THR A 156 13.67 -20.61 -8.70
C THR A 156 14.36 -21.81 -9.37
N LYS A 157 15.05 -21.60 -10.50
CA LYS A 157 15.82 -22.66 -11.18
C LYS A 157 17.04 -23.14 -10.37
N LYS A 158 17.77 -22.24 -9.74
CA LYS A 158 18.87 -22.61 -8.84
C LYS A 158 18.38 -23.44 -7.65
N ASN A 159 17.27 -23.04 -7.04
CA ASN A 159 16.67 -23.77 -5.92
C ASN A 159 16.14 -25.16 -6.33
N LEU A 160 15.71 -25.34 -7.58
CA LEU A 160 15.33 -26.66 -8.12
C LEU A 160 16.57 -27.56 -8.33
N ASN A 161 17.66 -27.00 -8.84
CA ASN A 161 18.90 -27.76 -9.06
C ASN A 161 19.61 -28.12 -7.74
N GLU A 162 19.58 -27.26 -6.73
CA GLU A 162 20.17 -27.55 -5.41
C GLU A 162 19.33 -28.54 -4.59
N ARG A 163 18.00 -28.58 -4.79
CA ARG A 163 17.14 -29.64 -4.23
C ARG A 163 17.27 -30.99 -4.96
N SER A 164 17.98 -31.03 -6.09
CA SER A 164 18.27 -32.24 -6.87
C SER A 164 19.61 -32.90 -6.49
N ILE A 165 20.29 -32.46 -5.43
CA ILE A 165 21.54 -33.09 -4.93
C ILE A 165 21.26 -34.41 -4.16
N GLY A 166 20.03 -34.96 -4.24
CA GLY A 166 19.68 -36.27 -3.71
C GLY A 166 18.99 -37.22 -4.70
N SER A 167 18.66 -36.77 -5.92
CA SER A 167 18.06 -37.66 -6.93
C SER A 167 19.09 -37.99 -7.99
N LEU A 168 19.57 -39.23 -7.94
CA LEU A 168 20.37 -39.85 -9.00
C LEU A 168 19.77 -39.56 -10.38
N PRO A 169 20.60 -39.39 -11.42
CA PRO A 169 20.11 -39.22 -12.78
C PRO A 169 19.16 -40.37 -13.14
N PRO A 170 18.12 -40.13 -13.96
CA PRO A 170 17.22 -41.18 -14.41
C PRO A 170 18.05 -42.30 -15.02
N ILE A 171 17.99 -43.49 -14.43
CA ILE A 171 18.59 -44.69 -15.01
C ILE A 171 17.71 -45.04 -16.20
N ASP A 172 18.22 -44.83 -17.40
CA ASP A 172 17.62 -45.33 -18.64
C ASP A 172 17.54 -46.87 -18.56
N ARG A 173 16.37 -47.39 -18.15
CA ARG A 173 16.12 -48.83 -17.93
C ARG A 173 16.18 -49.68 -19.20
N GLU A 174 16.42 -49.09 -20.36
CA GLU A 174 16.44 -49.81 -21.64
C GLU A 174 17.80 -50.43 -21.98
N LYS A 175 18.89 -50.07 -21.27
CA LYS A 175 20.24 -50.58 -21.58
C LYS A 175 20.74 -51.71 -20.67
N THR A 176 20.10 -51.98 -19.53
CA THR A 176 20.59 -52.99 -18.57
C THR A 176 20.06 -54.41 -18.80
N ALA A 177 19.09 -54.61 -19.69
CA ALA A 177 18.55 -55.94 -19.97
C ALA A 177 19.42 -56.80 -20.91
N LYS A 178 20.40 -56.21 -21.62
CA LYS A 178 21.24 -56.95 -22.59
C LYS A 178 22.65 -57.28 -22.09
N THR A 179 23.16 -56.62 -21.04
CA THR A 179 24.54 -56.83 -20.57
C THR A 179 24.65 -57.79 -19.38
N ALA A 180 23.53 -58.23 -18.79
CA ALA A 180 23.53 -59.17 -17.65
C ALA A 180 23.54 -60.66 -18.07
N ARG A 181 23.77 -60.98 -19.36
CA ARG A 181 23.83 -62.36 -19.85
C ARG A 181 25.20 -62.81 -20.41
N GLU A 182 26.23 -61.96 -20.40
CA GLU A 182 27.52 -62.26 -21.07
C GLU A 182 28.77 -62.16 -20.19
N THR A 183 28.67 -62.12 -18.87
CA THR A 183 29.87 -62.16 -18.00
C THR A 183 29.75 -63.18 -16.87
N GLU A 184 29.42 -64.42 -17.22
CA GLU A 184 30.03 -65.61 -16.62
C GLU A 184 30.94 -66.18 -17.71
N TYR A 185 32.18 -66.55 -17.38
CA TYR A 185 33.31 -66.79 -18.30
C TYR A 185 34.04 -65.53 -18.77
N ASP A 186 34.86 -64.95 -17.89
CA ASP A 186 36.31 -65.09 -18.07
C ASP A 186 37.11 -64.22 -17.10
N ASN A 187 38.22 -64.82 -16.64
CA ASN A 187 39.43 -64.17 -16.14
C ASN A 187 39.49 -63.74 -14.67
N ASN A 188 39.58 -64.79 -13.84
CA ASN A 188 40.73 -64.91 -12.93
C ASN A 188 42.05 -64.72 -13.72
N GLU A 189 42.73 -63.58 -13.56
CA GLU A 189 44.20 -63.53 -13.53
C GLU A 189 44.68 -62.09 -13.23
N LYS A 190 45.68 -61.98 -12.34
CA LYS A 190 46.44 -60.76 -11.98
C LYS A 190 45.68 -59.81 -11.04
N ALA A 191 45.65 -60.05 -9.72
CA ALA A 191 46.79 -60.12 -8.81
C ALA A 191 47.86 -59.02 -9.01
N LEU A 192 48.00 -58.22 -7.95
CA LEU A 192 49.26 -57.61 -7.48
C LEU A 192 49.85 -56.42 -8.26
N ARG A 193 49.56 -55.18 -7.80
CA ARG A 193 50.61 -54.18 -7.45
C ARG A 193 50.07 -52.83 -6.92
N SER A 194 50.63 -52.46 -5.75
CA SER A 194 50.98 -51.13 -5.21
C SER A 194 49.86 -50.10 -4.94
N GLN A 195 49.61 -49.62 -3.71
CA GLN A 195 50.43 -48.70 -2.86
C GLN A 195 50.82 -47.42 -3.65
N THR A 196 50.54 -46.16 -3.29
CA THR A 196 50.54 -45.42 -2.00
C THR A 196 49.88 -44.03 -2.22
N PRO A 197 49.72 -43.18 -1.16
CA PRO A 197 48.88 -41.97 -1.17
C PRO A 197 49.67 -40.66 -1.37
N ASP A 198 48.99 -39.51 -1.56
CA ASP A 198 49.42 -38.26 -0.90
C ASP A 198 48.42 -37.08 -0.88
N PHE A 199 48.50 -36.40 0.26
CA PHE A 199 48.09 -35.06 0.70
C PHE A 199 47.98 -33.93 -0.35
N VAL A 200 47.12 -32.92 -0.09
CA VAL A 200 47.51 -31.50 0.15
C VAL A 200 46.31 -30.61 0.55
N LYS A 201 46.57 -29.79 1.58
CA LYS A 201 45.76 -28.74 2.25
C LYS A 201 45.57 -27.46 1.42
N LYS A 202 44.59 -26.63 1.83
CA LYS A 202 44.57 -25.13 2.00
C LYS A 202 43.27 -24.51 1.45
N LYS A 203 42.73 -23.39 1.93
CA LYS A 203 42.79 -22.55 3.14
C LYS A 203 41.62 -21.55 2.99
N SER A 204 41.11 -21.08 4.12
CA SER A 204 40.17 -19.97 4.31
C SER A 204 40.65 -18.63 3.74
N HIS A 205 39.72 -17.75 3.30
CA HIS A 205 39.93 -16.31 3.38
C HIS A 205 38.62 -15.52 3.59
N ILE A 206 38.66 -14.73 4.67
CA ILE A 206 37.76 -13.67 5.12
C ILE A 206 38.05 -12.41 4.33
N ASP A 207 37.05 -11.57 4.04
CA ASP A 207 37.25 -10.11 4.02
C ASP A 207 35.94 -9.32 4.25
N GLN A 208 36.07 -8.34 5.14
CA GLN A 208 35.13 -7.26 5.45
C GLN A 208 35.54 -5.98 4.67
N ARG A 209 34.59 -5.09 4.35
CA ARG A 209 34.81 -3.63 4.08
C ARG A 209 33.44 -2.92 4.10
N ALA A 210 33.13 -2.10 5.11
CA ALA A 210 33.30 -0.62 5.21
C ALA A 210 32.51 0.17 4.14
N SER A 211 31.44 0.93 4.43
CA SER A 211 31.31 2.21 5.18
C SER A 211 31.98 3.43 4.51
N SER A 212 31.18 4.35 3.93
CA SER A 212 31.53 5.77 3.79
C SER A 212 30.31 6.70 3.54
N ASN A 213 30.06 7.55 4.55
CA ASN A 213 29.84 9.00 4.54
C ASN A 213 29.04 9.71 3.42
N SER A 214 28.00 10.45 3.84
CA SER A 214 27.37 11.55 3.11
C SER A 214 27.50 12.85 3.91
N PRO A 215 28.07 13.94 3.35
CA PRO A 215 28.12 15.25 3.99
C PRO A 215 27.23 16.24 3.21
N PHE A 216 26.07 16.62 3.77
CA PHE A 216 25.33 17.79 3.25
C PHE A 216 24.51 18.46 4.35
N SER A 217 25.16 19.30 5.15
CA SER A 217 24.45 20.39 5.82
C SER A 217 25.31 21.65 5.76
N LYS A 218 24.88 22.62 4.97
CA LYS A 218 25.39 23.99 4.97
C LYS A 218 24.22 24.93 5.26
N ASN A 219 24.23 25.44 6.48
CA ASN A 219 23.94 26.80 6.92
C ASN A 219 23.30 27.74 5.88
N LEU A 220 22.11 28.24 6.20
CA LEU A 220 21.58 29.49 5.66
C LEU A 220 21.02 30.33 6.82
N SER A 221 21.68 31.46 7.06
CA SER A 221 21.31 32.49 8.03
C SER A 221 19.96 33.13 7.73
N PRO A 222 19.16 33.51 8.74
CA PRO A 222 17.94 34.28 8.53
C PRO A 222 18.27 35.75 8.23
N SER A 223 17.96 36.23 7.01
CA SER A 223 18.01 37.66 6.69
C SER A 223 16.77 38.36 7.24
N TYR A 224 16.99 39.38 8.04
CA TYR A 224 15.99 40.33 8.53
C TYR A 224 15.33 41.06 7.35
N TYR A 225 13.99 41.03 7.27
CA TYR A 225 13.25 42.04 6.51
C TYR A 225 12.18 42.71 7.39
N LYS A 226 12.36 44.04 7.44
CA LYS A 226 11.49 45.10 7.93
C LYS A 226 10.09 44.98 7.33
N ARG A 227 9.07 44.90 8.20
CA ARG A 227 7.65 45.00 7.81
C ARG A 227 7.29 46.49 7.77
N LYS A 228 7.04 47.05 6.57
CA LYS A 228 6.33 48.33 6.42
C LYS A 228 4.84 48.04 6.54
N SER A 229 4.18 48.75 7.43
CA SER A 229 2.73 48.73 7.65
C SER A 229 2.19 50.06 7.17
N ASP A 230 1.46 50.06 6.05
CA ASP A 230 0.63 51.19 5.65
C ASP A 230 -0.68 50.65 5.04
N GLU A 231 -1.79 51.16 5.61
CA GLU A 231 -3.00 51.60 4.92
C GLU A 231 -3.93 50.56 4.25
N ASN A 232 -5.10 50.33 4.86
CA ASN A 232 -6.37 50.89 4.34
C ASN A 232 -7.58 50.38 5.15
N THR A 233 -8.06 51.21 6.07
CA THR A 233 -9.42 51.12 6.63
C THR A 233 -10.25 52.25 6.01
N ALA A 234 -11.09 51.92 5.03
CA ALA A 234 -12.10 52.84 4.53
C ALA A 234 -13.36 52.09 4.07
N SER A 235 -14.50 52.60 4.55
CA SER A 235 -15.87 52.41 4.08
C SER A 235 -16.60 51.12 4.47
N GLU A 236 -17.10 51.10 5.71
CA GLU A 236 -18.36 50.44 6.03
C GLU A 236 -19.35 51.55 6.42
N LYS A 237 -20.13 52.03 5.43
CA LYS A 237 -21.25 52.94 5.63
C LYS A 237 -22.53 52.22 5.22
N SER A 238 -23.31 51.89 6.26
CA SER A 238 -24.77 51.98 6.34
C SER A 238 -25.58 51.53 5.13
N PHE A 239 -26.17 50.34 5.23
CA PHE A 239 -27.40 50.00 4.51
C PHE A 239 -28.36 49.35 5.51
N GLU A 240 -28.92 50.18 6.39
CA GLU A 240 -30.05 49.83 7.25
C GLU A 240 -31.32 50.46 6.68
N GLU A 241 -32.39 49.67 6.76
CA GLU A 241 -33.80 50.07 6.79
C GLU A 241 -34.47 50.48 5.47
N ASN A 242 -35.16 49.50 4.86
CA ASN A 242 -36.52 49.70 4.34
C ASN A 242 -37.18 48.36 4.01
N ILE A 243 -37.86 47.74 5.00
CA ILE A 243 -38.95 46.80 4.72
C ILE A 243 -40.03 47.01 5.81
N ASN A 244 -41.02 47.83 5.47
CA ASN A 244 -42.34 47.82 6.11
C ASN A 244 -43.16 46.67 5.49
N TRP A 245 -43.61 45.74 6.32
CA TRP A 245 -44.79 44.87 6.12
C TRP A 245 -45.51 44.73 7.45
#